data_AF-A0A937HHY9-F1
#
_entry.id   AF-A0A937HHY9-F1
#
_cell.length_a   1.000
_cell.length_b   1.000
_cell.length_c   1.000
_cell.angle_alpha   90.00
_cell.angle_beta   90.00
_cell.angle_gamma   90.00
#
_symmetry.space_group_name_H-M   'P 1'
#
loop_
_entity.id
_entity.type
_entity.pdbx_description
1 polymer ?
#
loop_
_entity_poly.entity_id
_entity_poly.type
_entity_poly.pdbx_seq_one_letter_code
_entity_poly.pdbx_strand_id
1 'polypeptide(L)' 'MIETDRLVAGDVTDTRETALDRAVRPQTLDDYIGQSAVREQMDIFLSAAKGRGEPLDHTLIFGP' A
#
# COMPACT_ATOMS: atom_id res chain seq x y z
N MET A 1 1.34 -31.93 9.23
CA MET A 1 1.64 -30.52 8.91
C MET A 1 1.22 -30.36 7.46
N ILE A 2 0.08 -29.72 7.18
CA ILE A 2 -0.38 -29.54 5.80
C ILE A 2 0.36 -28.32 5.26
N GLU A 3 1.37 -28.55 4.43
CA GLU A 3 1.95 -27.49 3.60
C GLU A 3 0.84 -27.01 2.67
N THR A 4 0.41 -25.76 2.88
CA THR A 4 -0.61 -25.15 2.04
C THR A 4 0.09 -24.67 0.78
N ASP A 5 0.28 -25.59 -0.16
CA ASP A 5 0.83 -25.26 -1.46
C ASP A 5 -0.11 -24.25 -2.15
N ARG A 6 0.41 -23.07 -2.47
CA ARG A 6 -0.38 -22.00 -3.10
C ARG A 6 -0.59 -22.35 -4.56
N LEU A 7 -1.63 -23.15 -4.82
CA LEU A 7 -2.03 -23.64 -6.14
C LEU A 7 -2.38 -22.54 -7.17
N VAL A 8 -2.53 -21.29 -6.74
CA VAL A 8 -2.83 -20.13 -7.58
C VAL A 8 -1.92 -18.95 -7.20
N ALA A 9 -0.62 -19.15 -7.26
CA ALA A 9 0.30 -18.02 -7.44
C ALA A 9 0.58 -17.92 -8.94
N GLY A 10 0.27 -16.77 -9.55
CA GLY A 10 0.77 -16.49 -10.89
C GLY A 10 2.29 -16.47 -10.81
N ASP A 11 2.94 -17.37 -11.55
CA ASP A 11 4.39 -17.34 -11.71
C ASP A 11 4.78 -15.98 -12.27
N VAL A 12 5.38 -15.12 -11.44
CA VAL A 12 5.89 -13.81 -11.86
C VAL A 12 7.20 -14.04 -12.63
N THR A 13 7.10 -14.73 -13.77
CA THR A 13 8.25 -15.04 -14.62
C THR A 13 8.56 -13.88 -15.56
N ASP A 14 7.58 -13.02 -15.85
CA ASP A 14 7.75 -11.88 -16.74
C ASP A 14 8.10 -10.58 -15.96
N THR A 15 9.37 -10.19 -16.06
CA THR A 15 9.91 -8.95 -15.48
C THR A 15 9.21 -7.71 -16.08
N ARG A 16 8.71 -7.81 -17.32
CA ARG A 16 8.00 -6.72 -18.00
C ARG A 16 6.61 -6.50 -17.40
N GLU A 17 5.90 -7.58 -17.08
CA GLU A 17 4.58 -7.52 -16.42
C GLU A 17 4.71 -6.92 -15.02
N THR A 18 5.75 -7.29 -14.28
CA THR A 18 6.07 -6.69 -12.96
C THR A 18 6.37 -5.19 -13.08
N ALA A 19 7.13 -4.79 -14.11
CA ALA A 19 7.46 -3.39 -14.33
C ALA A 19 6.21 -2.56 -14.68
N LEU A 20 5.30 -3.12 -15.47
CA LEU A 20 4.01 -2.50 -15.79
C LEU A 20 3.11 -2.38 -14.56
N ASP A 21 2.97 -3.44 -13.76
CA ASP A 21 2.16 -3.39 -12.53
C ASP A 21 2.69 -2.36 -11.52
N ARG A 22 4.03 -2.24 -11.40
CA ARG A 22 4.66 -1.20 -10.57
C ARG A 22 4.39 0.22 -11.08
N ALA A 23 4.24 0.41 -12.38
CA ALA A 23 3.97 1.73 -12.96
C ALA A 23 2.54 2.23 -12.64
N VAL A 24 1.59 1.32 -12.38
CA VAL A 24 0.21 1.67 -12.02
C VAL A 24 0.02 1.87 -10.52
N ARG A 25 0.95 1.40 -9.68
CA ARG A 25 0.88 1.58 -8.22
C ARG A 25 1.51 2.91 -7.81
N PRO A 26 0.75 3.79 -7.15
CA PRO A 26 1.27 5.03 -6.56
C PRO A 26 2.51 4.76 -5.70
N GLN A 27 3.58 5.53 -5.92
CA GLN A 27 4.80 5.43 -5.10
C GLN A 27 4.69 6.30 -3.86
N THR A 28 3.97 7.42 -3.99
CA THR A 28 3.68 8.35 -2.90
C THR A 28 2.18 8.46 -2.66
N LEU A 29 1.82 8.98 -1.49
CA LEU A 29 0.43 9.30 -1.18
C LEU A 29 -0.14 10.38 -2.11
N ASP A 30 0.72 11.25 -2.64
CA ASP A 30 0.33 12.31 -3.57
C ASP A 30 -0.06 11.78 -4.96
N ASP A 31 0.59 10.70 -5.40
CA ASP A 31 0.29 9.99 -6.64
C ASP A 31 -1.04 9.22 -6.59
N TYR A 32 -1.63 9.05 -5.39
CA TYR A 32 -2.86 8.27 -5.22
C TYR A 32 -4.09 9.04 -5.71
N ILE A 33 -4.73 8.59 -6.79
CA ILE A 33 -5.88 9.30 -7.37
C ILE A 33 -7.18 8.90 -6.66
N GLY A 34 -7.94 9.91 -6.20
CA GLY A 34 -9.21 9.71 -5.48
C GLY A 34 -9.05 9.65 -3.96
N GLN A 35 -10.15 9.40 -3.26
CA GLN A 35 -10.21 9.30 -1.79
C GLN A 35 -9.49 10.45 -1.05
N SER A 36 -9.74 11.71 -1.46
CA SER A 36 -9.03 12.89 -0.94
C SER A 36 -9.09 12.99 0.59
N ALA A 37 -10.26 12.71 1.19
CA ALA A 37 -10.42 12.73 2.63
C ALA A 37 -9.50 11.72 3.36
N VAL A 38 -9.37 10.50 2.81
CA VAL A 38 -8.49 9.47 3.38
C VAL A 38 -7.02 9.88 3.23
N ARG A 39 -6.64 10.40 2.06
CA ARG A 39 -5.29 10.91 1.82
C ARG A 39 -4.91 12.02 2.81
N GLU A 40 -5.78 13.01 2.99
CA GLU A 40 -5.54 14.13 3.91
C GLU A 40 -5.37 13.64 5.37
N GLN A 41 -6.22 12.72 5.82
CA GLN A 41 -6.07 12.13 7.15
C GLN A 41 -4.78 11.33 7.30
N MET A 42 -4.40 10.55 6.29
CA MET A 42 -3.14 9.81 6.27
C MET A 42 -1.93 10.74 6.32
N ASP A 43 -1.95 11.85 5.60
CA ASP A 43 -0.84 12.80 5.60
C ASP A 43 -0.61 13.40 7.00
N ILE A 44 -1.68 13.77 7.71
CA ILE A 44 -1.62 14.25 9.09
C ILE A 44 -1.02 13.19 10.02
N PHE A 45 -1.50 11.95 9.93
CA PHE A 45 -1.03 10.87 10.79
C PHE A 45 0.42 10.49 10.54
N LEU A 46 0.82 10.36 9.27
CA LEU A 46 2.20 10.07 8.89
C LEU A 46 3.14 11.19 9.32
N SER A 47 2.72 12.45 9.15
CA SER A 47 3.49 13.61 9.61
C SER A 47 3.66 13.62 11.13
N ALA A 48 2.61 13.31 11.89
CA ALA A 48 2.68 13.22 13.35
C ALA A 48 3.59 12.08 13.82
N ALA A 49 3.50 10.89 13.22
CA ALA A 49 4.35 9.74 13.55
C ALA A 49 5.83 10.03 13.24
N LYS A 50 6.12 10.61 12.06
CA LYS A 50 7.46 11.09 11.70
C LYS A 50 7.99 12.12 12.69
N GLY A 51 7.14 13.06 13.12
CA GLY A 51 7.49 14.08 14.10
C GLY A 51 7.87 13.52 15.48
N ARG A 52 7.25 12.40 15.88
CA ARG A 52 7.60 11.68 17.12
C ARG A 52 8.81 10.75 16.95
N GLY A 53 9.16 10.38 15.71
CA GLY A 53 10.19 9.38 15.43
C GLY A 53 9.74 7.96 15.79
N GLU A 54 8.44 7.73 15.85
CA GLU A 54 7.82 6.46 16.24
C GLU A 54 7.03 5.88 15.06
N PRO A 55 6.81 4.55 15.03
CA PRO A 55 5.88 3.96 14.09
C PRO A 55 4.49 4.57 14.20
N LEU A 56 3.77 4.64 13.07
CA LEU A 56 2.35 4.98 13.08
C LEU A 56 1.57 3.94 13.89
N ASP A 57 0.59 4.40 14.68
CA ASP A 57 -0.30 3.53 15.44
C ASP A 57 -1.14 2.63 14.53
N HIS A 58 -1.63 1.52 15.09
CA HIS A 58 -2.50 0.58 14.36
C HIS A 58 -3.73 1.33 13.83
N THR A 59 -3.84 1.40 12.51
CA THR A 59 -4.87 2.18 11.83
C THR A 59 -5.70 1.28 10.93
N LEU A 60 -7.03 1.35 11.09
CA LEU A 60 -7.99 0.71 10.20
C LEU A 60 -8.54 1.75 9.23
N ILE A 61 -8.37 1.51 7.93
CA ILE A 61 -8.99 2.31 6.87
C ILE A 61 -10.24 1.55 6.42
N PHE A 62 -11.41 2.18 6.56
CA PHE A 62 -12.68 1.60 6.14
C PHE A 62 -13.56 2.69 5.50
N GLY A 63 -14.27 2.34 4.43
CA GLY A 63 -15.19 3.20 3.70
C GLY A 63 -15.92 2.40 2.61
N PRO A 64 -17.01 2.94 2.04
CA PRO A 64 -17.67 2.34 0.87
C PRO A 64 -16.80 2.39 -0.39
#